data_AF-A0A2G6ELS6-F1
#
_entry.id   AF-A0A2G6ELS6-F1
#
_cell.length_a   1.000
_cell.length_b   1.000
_cell.length_c   1.000
_cell.angle_alpha   90.00
_cell.angle_beta   90.00
_cell.angle_gamma   90.00
#
_symmetry.space_group_name_H-M   'P 1'
#
loop_
_entity.id
_entity.type
_entity.pdbx_description
1 polymer ?
#
loop_
_entity_poly.entity_id
_entity_poly.type
_entity_poly.pdbx_seq_one_letter_code
_entity_poly.pdbx_strand_id
1 'polypeptide(L)'
;MKNTSITLSNHFVDFIGEQVNTGRFHSSSEVIRAGLRLLEDDMRQQEQLAALIAVGERQADRGEFVDYSLAMAIDDIENHDV
;
A
#
# COMPACT_ATOMS: atom_id res chain seq x y z
N MET A 1 -0.79 -14.20 -22.10
CA MET A 1 -0.63 -14.54 -20.66
C MET A 1 0.36 -15.68 -20.53
N LYS A 2 1.21 -15.68 -19.50
CA LYS A 2 2.05 -16.84 -19.15
C LYS A 2 1.31 -17.65 -18.09
N ASN A 3 1.21 -18.97 -18.27
CA ASN A 3 0.64 -19.86 -17.26
C ASN A 3 1.76 -20.31 -16.32
N THR A 4 1.55 -20.13 -15.02
CA THR A 4 2.50 -20.52 -13.97
C THR A 4 1.82 -21.55 -13.08
N SER A 5 2.48 -22.70 -12.87
CA SER A 5 2.04 -23.70 -11.90
C SER A 5 2.60 -23.35 -10.53
N ILE A 6 1.76 -23.36 -9.50
CA ILE A 6 2.11 -22.95 -8.13
C ILE A 6 1.57 -24.02 -7.18
N THR A 7 2.37 -24.41 -6.18
CA THR A 7 1.92 -25.31 -5.10
C THR A 7 1.48 -24.49 -3.90
N LEU A 8 0.29 -24.76 -3.38
CA LEU A 8 -0.30 -24.05 -2.25
C LEU A 8 -0.54 -25.02 -1.09
N SER A 9 -0.48 -24.52 0.14
CA SER A 9 -0.90 -25.27 1.31
C SER A 9 -2.42 -25.43 1.34
N ASN A 10 -2.92 -26.44 2.06
CA ASN A 10 -4.36 -26.69 2.20
C ASN A 10 -5.14 -25.45 2.65
N HIS A 11 -4.59 -24.68 3.59
CA HIS A 11 -5.19 -23.42 4.06
C HIS A 11 -5.52 -22.45 2.91
N PHE A 12 -4.59 -22.25 1.97
CA PHE A 12 -4.83 -21.34 0.85
C PHE A 12 -5.78 -21.93 -0.20
N VAL A 13 -5.78 -23.25 -0.37
CA VAL A 13 -6.76 -23.93 -1.22
C VAL A 13 -8.18 -23.71 -0.67
N ASP A 14 -8.37 -23.92 0.63
CA ASP A 14 -9.67 -23.72 1.29
C ASP A 14 -10.13 -22.27 1.21
N PHE A 15 -9.23 -21.33 1.50
CA PHE A 15 -9.50 -19.89 1.38
C PHE A 15 -9.92 -19.50 -0.05
N ILE A 16 -9.15 -19.92 -1.07
CA ILE A 16 -9.50 -19.64 -2.48
C ILE A 16 -10.85 -20.27 -2.83
N GLY A 17 -11.10 -21.50 -2.38
CA GLY A 17 -12.37 -22.19 -2.57
C GLY A 17 -13.54 -21.40 -1.99
N GLU A 18 -13.43 -20.91 -0.75
CA GLU A 18 -14.45 -20.06 -0.13
C GLU A 18 -14.67 -18.76 -0.91
N GLN A 19 -13.61 -18.08 -1.32
CA GLN A 19 -13.71 -16.83 -2.08
C GLN A 19 -14.39 -17.02 -3.44
N VAL A 20 -14.26 -18.18 -4.08
CA VAL A 20 -14.96 -18.52 -5.31
C VAL A 20 -16.40 -18.97 -5.03
N ASN A 21 -16.62 -19.82 -4.03
CA ASN A 21 -17.94 -20.36 -3.67
C ASN A 21 -18.91 -19.27 -3.20
N THR A 22 -18.41 -18.22 -2.54
CA THR A 22 -19.20 -17.05 -2.16
C THR A 22 -19.58 -16.15 -3.35
N GLY A 23 -19.03 -16.42 -4.53
CA GLY A 23 -19.26 -15.63 -5.74
C GLY A 23 -18.48 -14.33 -5.79
N ARG A 24 -17.61 -14.05 -4.81
CA ARG A 24 -16.77 -12.84 -4.77
C ARG A 24 -15.76 -12.81 -5.92
N PHE A 25 -15.29 -13.97 -6.35
CA PHE A 25 -14.39 -14.13 -7.49
C PHE A 25 -14.86 -15.26 -8.39
N HIS A 26 -14.59 -15.13 -9.70
CA HIS A 26 -15.04 -16.08 -10.71
C HIS A 26 -14.09 -17.27 -10.90
N SER A 27 -12.85 -17.17 -10.39
CA SER A 27 -11.86 -18.24 -10.50
C SER A 27 -10.72 -18.09 -9.49
N SER A 28 -10.03 -19.20 -9.21
CA SER A 28 -8.81 -19.19 -8.39
C SER A 28 -7.74 -18.23 -8.92
N SER A 29 -7.56 -18.17 -10.25
CA SER A 29 -6.60 -17.24 -10.86
C SER A 29 -6.96 -15.78 -10.61
N GLU A 30 -8.24 -15.46 -10.47
CA GLU A 30 -8.68 -14.10 -10.14
C GLU A 30 -8.38 -13.74 -8.69
N VAL A 31 -8.64 -14.67 -7.76
CA VAL A 31 -8.28 -14.51 -6.34
C VAL A 31 -6.78 -14.28 -6.20
N ILE A 32 -5.96 -15.10 -6.86
CA ILE A 32 -4.50 -14.99 -6.81
C ILE A 32 -4.03 -13.64 -7.37
N ARG A 33 -4.59 -13.19 -8.51
CA ARG A 33 -4.25 -11.87 -9.07
C ARG A 33 -4.65 -10.73 -8.14
N ALA A 34 -5.81 -10.80 -7.49
CA ALA A 34 -6.24 -9.80 -6.53
C ALA A 34 -5.29 -9.75 -5.32
N GLY A 35 -4.89 -10.91 -4.79
CA GLY A 35 -3.90 -10.99 -3.72
C GLY A 35 -2.54 -10.42 -4.12
N LEU A 36 -2.05 -10.73 -5.32
CA LEU A 36 -0.78 -10.20 -5.82
C LEU A 36 -0.81 -8.67 -6.02
N ARG A 37 -1.93 -8.12 -6.51
CA ARG A 37 -2.09 -6.66 -6.63
C ARG A 37 -2.04 -5.97 -5.27
N LEU A 38 -2.74 -6.54 -4.28
CA LEU A 38 -2.73 -6.00 -2.92
C LEU A 38 -1.32 -6.01 -2.33
N LEU A 39 -0.58 -7.11 -2.53
CA LEU A 39 0.82 -7.20 -2.10
C LEU A 39 1.71 -6.18 -2.80
N GLU A 40 1.56 -6.00 -4.12
CA GLU A 40 2.32 -5.01 -4.88
C GLU A 40 2.05 -3.58 -4.40
N ASP A 41 0.80 -3.25 -4.13
CA ASP A 41 0.41 -1.93 -3.64
C ASP A 41 0.98 -1.66 -2.23
N ASP A 42 0.94 -2.66 -1.32
CA ASP A 42 1.54 -2.54 0.01
C ASP A 42 3.06 -2.35 -0.05
N MET A 43 3.75 -3.17 -0.87
CA MET A 43 5.19 -3.03 -1.09
C MET A 43 5.54 -1.64 -1.63
N ARG A 44 4.77 -1.13 -2.59
CA ARG A 44 4.97 0.21 -3.16
C ARG A 44 4.80 1.31 -2.11
N GLN A 45 3.80 1.19 -1.25
CA GLN A 45 3.58 2.16 -0.16
C GLN A 45 4.73 2.14 0.84
N GLN A 46 5.24 0.96 1.22
CA GLN A 46 6.37 0.83 2.13
C GLN A 46 7.66 1.41 1.53
N GLU A 47 7.94 1.14 0.26
CA GLU A 47 9.10 1.72 -0.45
C GLU A 47 9.01 3.25 -0.52
N GLN A 48 7.82 3.79 -0.83
CA GLN A 48 7.59 5.24 -0.85
C GLN A 48 7.80 5.88 0.51
N LEU A 49 7.25 5.27 1.57
CA LEU A 49 7.41 5.76 2.93
C LEU A 49 8.88 5.77 3.34
N ALA A 50 9.61 4.67 3.11
CA ALA A 50 11.04 4.59 3.40
C ALA A 50 11.84 5.65 2.63
N ALA A 51 11.50 5.90 1.36
CA ALA A 51 12.16 6.93 0.57
C ALA A 51 11.91 8.34 1.13
N LEU A 52 10.68 8.66 1.55
CA LEU A 52 10.33 9.95 2.15
C LEU A 52 11.02 10.15 3.51
N ILE A 53 11.06 9.12 4.35
CA ILE A 53 11.80 9.17 5.63
C ILE A 53 13.29 9.45 5.36
N ALA A 54 13.90 8.73 4.42
CA ALA A 54 15.31 8.94 4.10
C ALA A 54 15.59 10.35 3.55
N VAL A 55 14.64 10.98 2.84
CA VAL A 55 14.74 12.40 2.46
C VAL A 55 14.74 13.29 3.70
N GLY A 56 13.78 13.08 4.61
CA GLY A 56 13.67 13.85 5.85
C GLY A 56 14.90 13.71 6.76
N GLU A 57 15.44 12.50 6.92
CA GLU A 57 16.69 12.25 7.65
C GLU A 57 17.86 13.05 7.07
N ARG A 58 18.04 13.01 5.74
CA ARG A 58 19.10 13.78 5.08
C ARG A 58 18.92 15.29 5.23
N GLN A 59 17.68 15.78 5.26
CA GLN A 59 17.38 17.19 5.52
C GLN A 59 17.75 17.56 6.96
N ALA A 60 17.34 16.73 7.92
CA ALA A 60 17.67 16.91 9.33
C ALA A 60 19.18 16.90 9.60
N ASP A 61 19.94 16.01 8.96
CA ASP A 61 21.41 15.97 9.02
C ASP A 61 22.06 17.27 8.52
N ARG A 62 21.42 17.97 7.59
CA ARG A 62 21.84 19.29 7.08
C ARG A 62 21.28 20.46 7.88
N GLY A 63 20.47 20.21 8.90
CA GLY A 63 19.78 21.25 9.68
C GLY A 63 18.62 21.92 8.93
N GLU A 64 18.11 21.31 7.87
CA GLU A 64 16.99 21.81 7.07
C GLU A 64 15.66 21.43 7.75
N PHE A 65 15.11 22.35 8.53
CA PHE A 65 13.80 22.22 9.16
C PHE A 65 12.89 23.36 8.75
N VAL A 66 11.58 23.10 8.71
CA VAL A 66 10.56 24.13 8.57
C VAL A 66 10.09 24.51 9.97
N ASP A 67 10.15 25.80 10.29
CA ASP A 67 9.49 26.31 11.49
C ASP A 67 7.98 26.19 11.27
N TYR A 68 7.34 25.26 11.97
CA TYR A 68 5.94 24.94 11.80
C TYR A 68 5.25 24.90 13.16
N SER A 69 4.14 25.64 13.26
CA SER A 69 3.33 25.77 14.47
C SER A 69 1.91 25.36 14.14
N LEU A 70 1.22 24.77 15.11
CA LEU A 70 -0.20 24.42 14.98
C LEU A 70 -1.05 25.64 14.62
N ALA A 71 -0.69 26.84 15.09
CA ALA A 71 -1.38 28.07 14.74
C ALA A 71 -1.24 28.43 13.26
N MET A 72 -0.05 28.22 12.67
CA MET A 72 0.16 28.43 11.23
C MET A 72 -0.55 27.35 10.40
N ALA A 73 -0.61 26.11 10.89
CA ALA A 73 -1.33 25.04 10.22
C ALA A 73 -2.84 25.31 10.12
N ILE A 74 -3.43 25.85 11.19
CA ILE A 74 -4.84 26.24 11.21
C ILE A 74 -5.08 27.41 10.26
N ASP A 75 -4.22 28.44 10.30
CA ASP A 75 -4.30 29.59 9.39
C ASP A 75 -4.17 29.18 7.91
N ASP A 76 -3.25 28.26 7.57
CA ASP A 76 -3.08 27.73 6.22
C ASP A 76 -4.33 26.99 5.70
N ILE A 77 -5.01 26.23 6.57
CA ILE A 77 -6.25 25.49 6.22
C ILE A 77 -7.43 26.46 6.08
N GLU A 78 -7.52 27.47 6.95
CA GLU A 78 -8.58 28.46 6.94
C GLU A 78 -8.45 29.44 5.76
N ASN A 79 -7.23 29.70 5.28
CA ASN A 79 -6.96 30.64 4.19
C ASN A 79 -6.79 29.97 2.81
N HIS A 80 -6.68 28.65 2.72
CA HIS A 80 -6.84 27.91 1.46
C HIS A 80 -8.30 27.49 1.26
N ASP A 81 -9.10 28.42 0.73
CA ASP A 81 -10.40 28.11 0.12
C ASP A 81 -10.22 27.19 -1.10
N VAL A 82 -11.03 26.12 -1.18
CA VAL A 82 -11.16 25.22 -2.35
C VAL A 82 -11.79 25.95 -3.53
#